data_AF-A0A358D5I0-F1
#
_entry.id   AF-A0A358D5I0-F1
#
_cell.length_a   1.000
_cell.length_b   1.000
_cell.length_c   1.000
_cell.angle_alpha   90.00
_cell.angle_beta   90.00
_cell.angle_gamma   90.00
#
_symmetry.space_group_name_H-M   'P 1'
#
loop_
_entity.id
_entity.type
_entity.pdbx_description
1 polymer ?
#
loop_
_entity_poly.entity_id
_entity_poly.type
_entity_poly.pdbx_seq_one_letter_code
_entity_poly.pdbx_strand_id
1 'polypeptide(L)' 'MGCGDACPIYPGKRYEDWQLDDPAGQDVETVRRIRDEIRGRVETLLSEIAPAA' A
#
# COMPACT_ATOMS: atom_id res chain seq x y z
N MET A 1 -1.43 -6.93 0.29
CA MET A 1 -0.52 -6.80 -0.88
C MET A 1 0.84 -7.29 -0.44
N GLY A 2 1.29 -8.44 -0.95
CA GLY A 2 2.60 -8.98 -0.62
C GLY A 2 2.95 -10.10 -1.59
N CYS A 3 4.19 -10.12 -2.06
CA CYS A 3 4.78 -11.24 -2.79
C CYS A 3 4.99 -12.47 -1.85
N GLY A 4 4.68 -12.34 -0.56
CA GLY A 4 5.16 -13.23 0.51
C GLY A 4 6.61 -12.92 0.89
N ASP A 5 7.35 -13.92 1.38
CA ASP A 5 8.78 -13.84 1.78
C ASP A 5 9.77 -13.74 0.60
N ALA A 6 9.28 -13.61 -0.64
CA ALA A 6 10.06 -13.84 -1.84
C ALA A 6 10.81 -12.61 -2.38
N CYS A 7 10.69 -11.43 -1.77
CA CYS A 7 11.44 -10.26 -2.21
C CYS A 7 12.79 -10.14 -1.46
N PRO A 8 13.95 -10.27 -2.14
CA PRO A 8 15.23 -9.99 -1.51
C PRO A 8 15.28 -8.55 -0.99
N ILE A 9 15.73 -8.41 0.27
CA ILE A 9 15.89 -7.11 0.91
C ILE A 9 17.23 -6.51 0.47
N TYR A 10 17.15 -5.35 -0.17
CA TYR A 10 18.32 -4.60 -0.65
C TYR A 10 18.66 -3.47 0.34
N PRO A 11 19.96 -3.26 0.63
CA PRO A 11 20.39 -2.17 1.50
C PRO A 11 20.05 -0.80 0.89
N GLY A 12 19.69 0.16 1.75
CA GLY A 12 19.36 1.53 1.35
C GLY A 12 17.96 1.70 0.72
N LYS A 13 17.10 0.68 0.78
CA LYS A 13 15.70 0.76 0.34
C LYS A 13 14.76 0.83 1.55
N ARG A 14 13.75 1.70 1.45
CA ARG A 14 12.61 1.70 2.37
C ARG A 14 11.53 0.79 1.79
N TYR A 15 11.18 -0.26 2.53
CA TYR A 15 10.13 -1.20 2.17
C TYR A 15 8.87 -0.87 2.97
N GLU A 16 7.74 -0.74 2.27
CA GLU A 16 6.43 -0.54 2.87
C GLU A 16 5.65 -1.86 2.78
N ASP A 17 5.29 -2.45 3.92
CA ASP A 17 4.37 -3.57 3.96
C ASP A 17 3.04 -3.11 4.58
N TRP A 18 1.99 -3.19 3.78
CA TRP A 18 0.66 -2.72 4.12
C TRP A 18 -0.28 -3.91 4.28
N GLN A 19 -0.59 -4.21 5.53
CA GLN A 19 -1.70 -5.08 5.88
C GLN A 19 -3.00 -4.42 5.43
N LEU A 20 -3.71 -5.09 4.53
CA LEU A 20 -4.94 -4.67 3.87
C LEU A 20 -5.84 -5.90 3.71
N ASP A 21 -7.14 -5.72 3.90
CA ASP A 21 -8.13 -6.77 3.66
C ASP A 21 -8.12 -7.19 2.18
N ASP A 22 -8.39 -8.48 1.91
CA ASP A 22 -8.51 -8.99 0.53
C ASP A 22 -9.87 -8.56 -0.07
N PRO A 23 -9.90 -7.76 -1.15
CA PRO A 23 -11.15 -7.35 -1.79
C PRO A 23 -11.84 -8.48 -2.58
N ALA A 24 -11.16 -9.60 -2.85
CA ALA A 24 -11.71 -10.68 -3.67
C ALA A 24 -12.96 -11.29 -3.04
N GLY A 25 -14.05 -11.35 -3.82
CA GLY A 25 -15.33 -11.93 -3.37
C GLY A 25 -16.15 -11.06 -2.42
N GLN A 26 -15.68 -9.85 -2.08
CA GLN A 26 -16.43 -8.91 -1.24
C GLN A 26 -17.40 -8.05 -2.05
N ASP A 27 -18.35 -7.43 -1.36
CA ASP A 27 -19.29 -6.49 -1.97
C ASP A 27 -18.61 -5.18 -2.38
N VAL A 28 -19.27 -4.42 -3.26
CA VAL A 28 -18.74 -3.16 -3.81
C VAL A 28 -18.45 -2.10 -2.75
N GLU A 29 -19.23 -2.02 -1.67
CA GLU A 29 -19.00 -1.03 -0.63
C GLU A 29 -17.71 -1.35 0.15
N THR A 30 -17.51 -2.62 0.47
CA THR A 30 -16.27 -3.05 1.13
C THR A 30 -15.05 -2.87 0.23
N VAL A 31 -15.15 -3.19 -1.05
CA VAL A 31 -14.06 -2.93 -2.02
C VAL A 31 -13.73 -1.43 -2.10
N ARG A 32 -14.75 -0.55 -2.09
CA ARG A 32 -14.54 0.91 -2.10
C ARG A 32 -13.83 1.39 -0.84
N ARG A 33 -14.20 0.86 0.33
CA ARG A 33 -13.52 1.17 1.61
C ARG A 33 -12.04 0.81 1.54
N ILE A 34 -11.70 -0.39 1.09
CA ILE A 34 -10.31 -0.86 0.97
C ILE A 34 -9.53 0.03 -0.02
N ARG A 35 -10.13 0.38 -1.16
CA ARG A 35 -9.52 1.31 -2.12
C ARG A 35 -9.23 2.69 -1.51
N ASP A 36 -10.17 3.22 -0.75
CA ASP A 36 -10.03 4.56 -0.16
C ASP A 36 -8.97 4.58 0.95
N GLU A 37 -8.82 3.48 1.68
CA GLU A 37 -7.70 3.27 2.59
C GLU A 37 -6.34 3.25 1.86
N ILE A 38 -6.24 2.52 0.74
CA ILE A 38 -5.03 2.50 -0.09
C ILE A 38 -4.71 3.92 -0.60
N ARG A 39 -5.71 4.66 -1.05
CA ARG A 39 -5.54 6.05 -1.50
C ARG A 39 -4.90 6.92 -0.43
N GLY A 40 -5.42 6.91 0.79
CA GLY A 40 -4.88 7.74 1.88
C GLY A 40 -3.42 7.39 2.24
N ARG A 41 -3.09 6.10 2.21
CA ARG A 41 -1.70 5.64 2.43
C ARG A 41 -0.76 6.11 1.30
N VAL A 42 -1.20 6.04 0.05
CA VAL A 42 -0.43 6.53 -1.11
C VAL A 42 -0.24 8.05 -1.06
N GLU A 43 -1.29 8.81 -0.73
CA GLU A 43 -1.21 10.27 -0.60
C GLU A 43 -0.20 10.69 0.49
N THR A 44 -0.22 10.00 1.63
CA THR A 44 0.78 10.18 2.69
C THR A 44 2.18 9.85 2.19
N LEU A 45 2.37 8.69 1.56
CA LEU A 45 3.67 8.27 1.03
C LEU A 45 4.23 9.29 0.04
N LEU A 46 3.40 9.80 -0.87
CA LEU A 46 3.80 10.83 -1.83
C LEU A 46 4.30 12.09 -1.11
N SER A 47 3.64 12.52 -0.04
CA SER A 47 4.09 13.69 0.74
C SER A 47 5.45 13.49 1.40
N GLU A 48 5.83 12.25 1.70
CA GLU A 48 7.12 11.93 2.34
C GLU A 48 8.28 11.82 1.34
N ILE A 49 8.01 11.33 0.12
CA ILE A 49 9.06 11.01 -0.86
C ILE A 49 9.15 12.01 -2.01
N ALA A 50 8.15 12.87 -2.17
CA ALA A 50 8.19 13.91 -3.19
C ALA A 50 9.34 14.88 -2.88
N PRO A 51 10.16 15.25 -3.88
CA PRO A 51 11.17 16.27 -3.69
C PRO A 51 10.51 17.60 -3.31
N ALA A 52 11.15 18.35 -2.41
CA ALA A 52 10.73 19.72 -2.14
C ALA A 52 10.80 20.54 -3.44
N ALA A 53 9.78 21.37 -3.66
CA ALA A 53 9.68 22.23 -4.84
C ALA A 53 10.75 23.33 -4.86
#